data_AF-A0A3B6MU76-F1
#
_entry.id   AF-A0A3B6MU76-F1
#
_cell.length_a   1.000
_cell.length_b   1.000
_cell.length_c   1.000
_cell.angle_alpha   90.00
_cell.angle_beta   90.00
_cell.angle_gamma   90.00
#
_symmetry.space_group_name_H-M   'P 1'
#
loop_
_entity.id
_entity.type
_entity.pdbx_description
1 polymer ?
#
loop_
_entity_poly.entity_id
_entity_poly.type
_entity_poly.pdbx_seq_one_letter_code
_entity_poly.pdbx_strand_id
1 'polypeptide(L)'
;MPLSDQLKQLVELHKAAEQSMKGLIVRMWPGDALPNSYFGLVRRLVDACPRLEVIKRSICIEGARRAFARAKVHWAKMDAEKLVKEGPPQGKEHRHPEMYYEGVLKGARLVADECSKDVMFE
;
A
#
# COMPACT_ATOMS: atom_id res chain seq x y z
N MET A 1 -4.94 -40.71 -17.98
CA MET A 1 -3.91 -40.58 -16.93
C MET A 1 -4.30 -41.47 -15.76
N PRO A 2 -3.39 -42.27 -15.21
CA PRO A 2 -3.66 -43.08 -14.01
C PRO A 2 -4.05 -42.21 -12.80
N LEU A 3 -4.90 -42.73 -11.92
CA LEU A 3 -5.31 -42.05 -10.69
C LEU A 3 -4.12 -41.64 -9.80
N SER A 4 -3.08 -42.47 -9.76
CA SER A 4 -1.84 -42.20 -9.03
C SER A 4 -1.12 -40.94 -9.52
N ASP A 5 -1.11 -40.71 -10.84
CA ASP A 5 -0.46 -39.55 -11.42
C ASP A 5 -1.31 -38.29 -11.22
N GLN A 6 -2.64 -38.40 -11.24
CA GLN A 6 -3.54 -37.31 -10.88
C GLN A 6 -3.38 -36.90 -9.41
N LEU A 7 -3.25 -37.86 -8.49
CA LEU A 7 -3.00 -37.57 -7.07
C LEU A 7 -1.67 -36.84 -6.86
N LYS A 8 -0.60 -37.26 -7.55
CA LYS A 8 0.69 -36.57 -7.50
C LYS A 8 0.57 -35.12 -7.97
N GLN A 9 -0.12 -34.89 -9.08
CA GLN A 9 -0.35 -33.54 -9.60
C GLN A 9 -1.12 -32.67 -8.60
N LEU A 10 -2.14 -33.22 -7.95
CA LEU A 10 -2.92 -32.49 -6.95
C LEU A 10 -2.08 -32.10 -5.72
N VAL A 11 -1.22 -33.00 -5.25
CA VAL A 11 -0.30 -32.73 -4.12
C VAL A 11 0.68 -31.60 -4.47
N GLU A 12 1.26 -31.62 -5.67
CA GLU A 12 2.18 -30.57 -6.10
C GLU A 12 1.47 -29.23 -6.27
N LEU A 13 0.25 -29.22 -6.83
CA LEU A 13 -0.58 -28.02 -6.90
C LEU A 13 -0.89 -27.46 -5.50
N HIS A 14 -1.24 -28.33 -4.55
CA HIS A 14 -1.55 -27.90 -3.18
C HIS A 14 -0.34 -27.25 -2.49
N LYS A 15 0.85 -27.84 -2.62
CA LYS A 15 2.09 -27.25 -2.09
C LYS A 15 2.40 -25.90 -2.74
N ALA A 16 2.27 -25.79 -4.06
CA ALA A 16 2.50 -24.54 -4.77
C ALA A 16 1.51 -23.44 -4.35
N ALA A 17 0.23 -23.79 -4.20
CA ALA A 17 -0.80 -22.89 -3.70
C ALA A 17 -0.49 -22.43 -2.27
N GLU A 18 -0.12 -23.36 -1.38
CA GLU A 18 0.24 -23.03 0.00
C GLU A 18 1.39 -22.01 0.06
N GLN A 19 2.48 -22.26 -0.66
CA GLN A 19 3.62 -21.32 -0.71
C GLN A 19 3.24 -19.95 -1.26
N SER A 20 2.39 -19.93 -2.30
CA SER A 20 1.91 -18.68 -2.89
C SER A 20 1.07 -17.87 -1.91
N MET A 21 0.15 -18.54 -1.18
CA MET A 21 -0.67 -17.90 -0.16
C MET A 21 0.17 -17.36 0.99
N LYS A 22 1.18 -18.12 1.44
CA LYS A 22 2.12 -17.67 2.47
C LYS A 22 2.87 -16.40 2.03
N GLY A 23 3.40 -16.39 0.80
CA GLY A 23 4.09 -15.23 0.24
C GLY A 23 3.21 -13.99 0.13
N LEU A 24 1.93 -14.16 -0.22
CA LEU A 24 0.97 -13.05 -0.25
C LEU A 24 0.66 -12.52 1.16
N ILE A 25 0.41 -13.41 2.12
CA ILE A 25 0.06 -13.04 3.50
C ILE A 25 1.19 -12.25 4.16
N VAL A 26 2.44 -12.66 4.01
CA VAL A 26 3.60 -11.94 4.58
C VAL A 26 3.66 -10.49 4.10
N ARG A 27 3.32 -10.22 2.83
CA ARG A 27 3.32 -8.86 2.27
C ARG A 27 2.12 -8.04 2.70
N MET A 28 0.97 -8.70 2.84
CA MET A 28 -0.28 -8.01 3.20
C MET A 28 -0.33 -7.70 4.70
N TRP A 29 0.24 -8.55 5.55
CA TRP A 29 0.29 -8.36 7.00
C TRP A 29 1.74 -8.42 7.50
N PRO A 30 2.55 -7.39 7.19
CA PRO A 30 3.92 -7.34 7.68
C PRO A 30 3.92 -7.36 9.22
N GLY A 31 4.72 -8.25 9.80
CA GLY A 31 4.86 -8.40 11.25
C GLY A 31 3.86 -9.37 11.92
N ASP A 32 2.77 -9.77 11.25
CA ASP A 32 1.82 -10.72 11.82
C ASP A 32 2.31 -12.17 11.68
N ALA A 33 1.92 -13.02 12.64
CA ALA A 33 2.21 -14.44 12.57
C ALA A 33 1.51 -15.11 11.38
N LEU A 34 2.27 -15.93 10.64
CA LEU A 34 1.75 -16.70 9.51
C LEU A 34 0.87 -17.86 10.00
N PRO A 35 -0.33 -18.08 9.42
CA PRO A 35 -1.13 -19.25 9.73
C PRO A 35 -0.36 -20.56 9.46
N ASN A 36 -0.46 -21.51 10.39
CA ASN A 36 0.25 -22.79 10.34
C ASN A 36 -0.53 -23.91 9.62
N SER A 37 -1.74 -23.63 9.14
CA SER A 37 -2.59 -24.59 8.43
C SER A 37 -3.11 -24.01 7.13
N TYR A 38 -3.35 -24.86 6.13
CA TYR A 38 -3.92 -24.45 4.85
C TYR A 38 -5.27 -23.75 5.02
N PHE A 39 -6.13 -24.26 5.90
CA PHE A 39 -7.40 -23.61 6.24
C PHE A 39 -7.19 -22.21 6.84
N GLY A 40 -6.20 -22.05 7.72
CA GLY A 40 -5.83 -20.75 8.27
C GLY A 40 -5.36 -19.76 7.19
N LEU A 41 -4.59 -20.24 6.19
CA LEU A 41 -4.19 -19.42 5.04
C LEU A 41 -5.42 -18.97 4.23
N VAL A 42 -6.34 -19.89 3.92
CA VAL A 42 -7.59 -19.57 3.19
C VAL A 42 -8.43 -18.57 3.97
N ARG A 43 -8.62 -18.78 5.28
CA ARG A 43 -9.38 -17.87 6.14
C ARG A 43 -8.78 -16.47 6.15
N ARG A 44 -7.45 -16.36 6.25
CA ARG A 44 -6.75 -15.07 6.21
C ARG A 44 -6.96 -14.33 4.89
N LEU A 45 -7.03 -15.06 3.77
CA LEU A 45 -7.29 -14.46 2.45
C LEU A 45 -8.72 -13.96 2.28
N VAL A 46 -9.69 -14.49 3.02
CA VAL A 46 -11.05 -13.92 3.04
C VAL A 46 -11.01 -12.47 3.54
N ASP A 47 -10.10 -12.16 4.47
CA ASP A 47 -9.90 -10.82 5.02
C ASP A 47 -8.95 -9.94 4.18
N ALA A 48 -8.53 -10.41 3.00
CA ALA A 48 -7.59 -9.68 2.14
C ALA A 48 -8.15 -8.37 1.59
N CYS A 49 -9.43 -8.35 1.19
CA CYS A 49 -10.03 -7.15 0.59
C CYS A 49 -10.06 -5.96 1.56
N PRO A 50 -10.58 -6.07 2.80
CA PRO A 50 -10.47 -5.00 3.79
C PRO A 50 -9.01 -4.59 4.05
N ARG A 51 -8.09 -5.57 4.08
CA ARG A 51 -6.67 -5.28 4.31
C ARG A 51 -6.05 -4.45 3.19
N LEU A 52 -6.43 -4.66 1.93
CA LEU A 52 -5.96 -3.86 0.80
C LEU A 52 -6.35 -2.38 0.95
N GLU A 53 -7.54 -2.08 1.46
CA GLU A 53 -7.95 -0.70 1.70
C GLU A 53 -7.11 -0.03 2.78
N VAL A 54 -6.76 -0.75 3.84
CA VAL A 54 -5.83 -0.26 4.86
C VAL A 54 -4.44 0.00 4.26
N ILE A 55 -3.93 -0.89 3.40
CA ILE A 55 -2.63 -0.71 2.70
C ILE A 55 -2.66 0.52 1.79
N LYS A 56 -3.71 0.68 0.97
CA LYS A 56 -3.86 1.85 0.08
C LYS A 56 -3.87 3.15 0.86
N ARG A 57 -4.61 3.20 1.98
CA ARG A 57 -4.66 4.37 2.86
C ARG A 57 -3.28 4.68 3.46
N SER A 58 -2.59 3.66 3.97
CA SER A 58 -1.24 3.79 4.52
C SER A 58 -0.24 4.38 3.51
N ILE A 59 -0.22 3.86 2.27
CA ILE A 59 0.68 4.34 1.22
C ILE A 59 0.37 5.80 0.85
N CYS A 60 -0.91 6.17 0.80
CA CYS A 60 -1.34 7.55 0.57
C CYS A 60 -0.82 8.49 1.68
N ILE A 61 -0.99 8.10 2.95
CA ILE A 61 -0.53 8.88 4.11
C ILE A 61 0.99 9.05 4.08
N GLU A 62 1.76 7.99 3.84
CA GLU A 62 3.22 8.08 3.81
C GLU A 62 3.72 8.96 2.67
N GLY A 63 3.13 8.81 1.47
CA GLY A 63 3.44 9.66 0.33
C GLY A 63 3.16 11.13 0.63
N ALA A 64 2.00 11.43 1.20
CA ALA A 64 1.62 12.78 1.60
C ALA A 64 2.55 13.33 2.70
N ARG A 65 2.88 12.53 3.72
CA ARG A 65 3.79 12.90 4.82
C ARG A 65 5.15 13.33 4.27
N ARG A 66 5.72 12.56 3.35
CA ARG A 66 7.01 12.88 2.70
C ARG A 66 6.93 14.12 1.82
N ALA A 67 5.87 14.25 1.03
CA ALA A 67 5.65 15.42 0.19
C ALA A 67 5.55 16.71 1.05
N PHE A 68 4.77 16.68 2.13
CA PHE A 68 4.66 17.81 3.05
C PHE A 68 5.98 18.11 3.77
N ALA A 69 6.74 17.08 4.19
CA ALA A 69 8.05 17.30 4.79
C ALA A 69 9.00 18.04 3.82
N ARG A 70 9.03 17.63 2.54
CA ARG A 70 9.83 18.30 1.51
C ARG A 70 9.34 19.72 1.22
N ALA A 71 8.03 19.94 1.16
CA ALA A 71 7.45 21.28 1.03
C ALA A 71 7.84 22.18 2.21
N LYS A 72 7.84 21.64 3.44
CA LYS A 72 8.16 22.37 4.67
C LYS A 72 9.61 22.84 4.74
N VAL A 73 10.54 22.15 4.07
CA VAL A 73 11.94 22.62 3.93
C VAL A 73 12.02 23.96 3.20
N HIS A 74 11.13 24.20 2.23
CA HIS A 74 11.07 25.46 1.48
C HIS A 74 10.12 26.49 2.11
N TRP A 75 9.08 26.02 2.80
CA TRP A 75 8.09 26.85 3.50
C TRP A 75 8.04 26.49 4.99
N ALA A 76 9.03 26.96 5.77
CA ALA A 76 9.20 26.56 7.17
C ALA A 76 7.96 26.79 8.06
N LYS A 77 7.17 27.84 7.76
CA LYS A 77 5.94 28.20 8.50
C LYS A 77 4.69 27.49 7.96
N MET A 78 4.83 26.56 7.02
CA MET A 78 3.70 25.81 6.46
C MET A 78 3.05 24.92 7.52
N ASP A 79 1.74 25.09 7.66
CA ASP A 79 0.84 24.22 8.38
C ASP A 79 0.16 23.28 7.37
N ALA A 80 0.52 21.99 7.42
CA ALA A 80 0.02 21.01 6.45
C ALA A 80 -1.47 20.71 6.64
N GLU A 81 -1.98 20.80 7.86
CA GLU A 81 -3.40 20.56 8.13
C GLU A 81 -4.24 21.70 7.58
N LYS A 82 -3.83 22.96 7.84
CA LYS A 82 -4.48 24.13 7.23
C LYS A 82 -4.38 24.09 5.71
N LEU A 83 -3.23 23.74 5.15
CA LEU A 83 -3.05 23.67 3.69
C LEU A 83 -4.02 22.69 3.01
N VAL A 84 -4.37 21.58 3.66
CA VAL A 84 -5.31 20.58 3.12
C VAL A 84 -6.76 21.00 3.32
N LYS A 85 -7.08 21.64 4.46
CA LYS A 85 -8.45 22.03 4.80
C LYS A 85 -8.88 23.35 4.17
N GLU A 86 -7.95 24.27 4.00
CA GLU A 86 -8.17 25.59 3.43
C GLU A 86 -7.90 25.56 1.92
N GLY A 87 -8.62 26.40 1.20
CA GLY A 87 -8.39 26.58 -0.24
C GLY A 87 -7.06 27.29 -0.53
N PRO A 88 -6.77 27.53 -1.81
CA PRO A 88 -5.65 28.37 -2.21
C PRO A 88 -5.69 29.72 -1.50
N PRO A 89 -4.53 30.37 -1.30
CA PRO A 89 -4.47 31.71 -0.72
C PRO A 89 -5.39 32.68 -1.45
N GLN A 90 -5.89 33.69 -0.74
CA GLN A 90 -6.77 34.72 -1.31
C GLN A 90 -6.17 35.33 -2.59
N GLY A 91 -6.99 35.44 -3.64
CA GLY A 91 -6.59 35.90 -4.97
C GLY A 91 -5.89 34.85 -5.84
N LYS A 92 -5.74 33.61 -5.33
CA LYS A 92 -5.18 32.46 -6.05
C LYS A 92 -6.19 31.31 -6.20
N GLU A 93 -7.48 31.59 -6.12
CA GLU A 93 -8.56 30.60 -6.17
C GLU A 93 -8.53 29.77 -7.47
N HIS A 94 -8.05 30.35 -8.57
CA HIS A 94 -7.82 29.67 -9.85
C HIS A 94 -6.72 28.59 -9.80
N ARG A 95 -5.92 28.53 -8.73
CA ARG A 95 -4.84 27.57 -8.57
C ARG A 95 -5.35 26.30 -7.89
N HIS A 96 -5.81 25.34 -8.69
CA HIS A 96 -6.23 24.04 -8.18
C HIS A 96 -5.08 23.01 -8.21
N PRO A 97 -4.99 22.09 -7.23
CA PRO A 97 -3.96 21.05 -7.18
C PRO A 97 -3.84 20.23 -8.48
N GLU A 98 -4.96 19.97 -9.15
CA GLU A 98 -5.08 19.17 -10.37
C GLU A 98 -4.22 19.73 -11.51
N MET A 99 -4.03 21.04 -11.56
CA MET A 99 -3.21 21.70 -12.58
C MET A 99 -1.72 21.34 -12.46
N TYR A 100 -1.30 20.85 -11.30
CA TYR A 100 0.10 20.53 -11.00
C TYR A 100 0.41 19.04 -11.05
N TYR A 101 -0.60 18.16 -11.17
CA TYR A 101 -0.41 16.70 -11.09
C TYR A 101 0.62 16.17 -12.08
N GLU A 102 0.56 16.58 -13.34
CA GLU A 102 1.52 16.13 -14.36
C GLU A 102 2.94 16.61 -14.02
N GLY A 103 3.07 17.86 -13.53
CA GLY A 103 4.35 18.44 -13.16
C GLY A 103 5.03 17.75 -11.98
N VAL A 104 4.25 17.16 -11.06
CA VAL A 104 4.78 16.49 -9.86
C VAL A 104 4.88 14.98 -9.99
N LEU A 105 4.29 14.36 -11.02
CA LEU A 105 4.20 12.90 -11.14
C LEU A 105 5.58 12.20 -11.15
N LYS A 106 6.57 12.78 -11.83
CA LYS A 106 7.94 12.24 -11.82
C LYS A 106 8.55 12.24 -10.41
N GLY A 107 8.33 13.31 -9.65
CA GLY A 107 8.79 13.40 -8.26
C GLY A 107 8.04 12.44 -7.33
N ALA A 108 6.73 12.28 -7.53
CA ALA A 108 5.92 11.34 -6.76
C ALA A 108 6.40 9.88 -6.91
N ARG A 109 6.85 9.49 -8.10
CA ARG A 109 7.46 8.16 -8.34
C ARG A 109 8.75 7.95 -7.55
N LEU A 110 9.60 8.98 -7.45
CA LEU A 110 10.81 8.90 -6.62
C LEU A 110 10.47 8.76 -5.13
N VAL A 111 9.43 9.45 -4.65
CA VAL A 111 8.95 9.29 -3.28
C VAL A 111 8.46 7.86 -3.03
N ALA A 112 7.78 7.25 -4.00
CA ALA A 112 7.29 5.88 -3.88
C ALA A 112 8.43 4.86 -3.68
N ASP A 113 9.60 5.09 -4.29
CA ASP A 113 10.78 4.24 -4.11
C ASP A 113 11.38 4.35 -2.69
N GLU A 114 11.15 5.47 -2.00
CA GLU A 114 11.61 5.68 -0.61
C GLU A 114 10.60 5.21 0.46
N CYS A 115 9.36 4.89 0.07
CA CYS A 115 8.31 4.47 0.99
C CYS A 115 8.60 3.07 1.55
N SER A 116 8.54 2.94 2.88
CA SER A 116 8.64 1.63 3.53
C SER A 116 7.41 0.79 3.19
N LYS A 117 7.64 -0.46 2.76
CA LYS A 117 6.57 -1.42 2.43
C LYS A 117 6.10 -2.22 3.66
N ASP A 118 6.86 -2.18 4.74
CA ASP A 118 6.63 -2.98 5.94
C ASP A 118 5.97 -2.18 7.07
N VAL A 119 5.78 -0.87 6.89
CA VAL A 119 5.19 0.03 7.90
C VAL A 119 3.81 0.47 7.46
N MET A 120 2.84 0.35 8.37
CA MET A 120 1.47 0.82 8.17
C MET A 120 1.23 2.15 8.88
N PHE A 121 0.62 3.09 8.17
CA PHE A 121 0.17 4.38 8.66
C PHE A 121 -1.36 4.42 8.68
N GLU A 122 -1.95 5.04 9.71
CA GLU A 122 -3.41 5.10 9.95
C GLU A 122 -3.97 6.52 9.89
#